data_AF-A0A4P6MUU3-F1
#
_entry.id   AF-A0A4P6MUU3-F1
#
_cell.length_a   1.000
_cell.length_b   1.000
_cell.length_c   1.000
_cell.angle_alpha   90.00
_cell.angle_beta   90.00
_cell.angle_gamma   90.00
#
_symmetry.space_group_name_H-M   'P 1'
#
loop_
_entity.id
_entity.type
_entity.pdbx_description
1 polymer ?
#
loop_
_entity_poly.entity_id
_entity_poly.type
_entity_poly.pdbx_seq_one_letter_code
_entity_poly.pdbx_strand_id
1 'polypeptide(L)'
;MQYELKTQVIEPQRQTFTHVAKRFGDKPASRYLEGIIDVQPKEHFHYRPTWDPTREIYDDSYSVFRLTDTYSFLDPRQFYYAPYVTARAAHHEAFATSLQYIEDRGLLERLSDGWKGVLTELVVPLRHLESGGQLILCGMARFAFGATITQAAAYSGFDRVGNAQVLSRAGIALGGGTADLLTEAKEHWMDDAALQPLRKLAEETIVESDWGVALLQLDAVDHLLYDLLYRYLDDEAVNSGAPAYSLISQHMSNWFDDNRKWIDALYKAWRADPELGETNSALLAEHGAAAVDTALEAVTPFAARIEELLGDGIKAVDRITAKAAEVRSAHTGEQA
;
A
#
# COMPACT_ATOMS: atom_id res chain seq x y z
N MET A 1 -18.95 -34.02 -32.86
CA MET A 1 -17.75 -34.87 -32.79
C MET A 1 -16.63 -33.98 -32.29
N GLN A 2 -16.27 -34.08 -31.01
CA GLN A 2 -15.22 -33.26 -30.42
C GLN A 2 -13.90 -34.00 -30.61
N TYR A 3 -12.97 -33.42 -31.37
CA TYR A 3 -11.66 -34.01 -31.59
C TYR A 3 -10.79 -33.76 -30.36
N GLU A 4 -10.50 -34.81 -29.59
CA GLU A 4 -9.46 -34.76 -28.56
C GLU A 4 -8.10 -35.06 -29.19
N LEU A 5 -7.19 -34.10 -29.11
CA LEU A 5 -5.79 -34.27 -29.52
C LEU A 5 -5.10 -35.18 -28.50
N LYS A 6 -4.70 -36.39 -28.92
CA LYS A 6 -3.87 -37.27 -28.10
C LYS A 6 -2.44 -36.75 -28.07
N THR A 7 -1.98 -36.33 -26.91
CA THR A 7 -0.58 -35.95 -26.67
C THR A 7 0.20 -37.14 -26.11
N GLN A 8 1.46 -37.27 -26.52
CA GLN A 8 2.37 -38.25 -25.91
C GLN A 8 2.82 -37.69 -24.55
N VAL A 9 2.44 -38.36 -23.46
CA VAL A 9 2.85 -37.98 -22.10
C VAL A 9 4.20 -38.64 -21.81
N ILE A 10 5.19 -37.84 -21.40
CA ILE A 10 6.49 -38.32 -20.92
C ILE A 10 6.48 -38.21 -19.40
N GLU A 11 6.70 -39.32 -18.70
CA GLU A 11 6.77 -39.35 -17.24
C GLU A 11 8.05 -38.64 -16.74
N PRO A 12 7.94 -37.55 -15.96
CA PRO A 12 9.10 -36.84 -15.44
C PRO A 12 9.68 -37.55 -14.21
N GLN A 13 11.00 -37.40 -13.99
CA GLN A 13 11.67 -37.99 -12.81
C GLN A 13 11.30 -37.32 -11.48
N ARG A 14 10.79 -36.08 -11.54
CA ARG A 14 10.31 -35.26 -10.43
C ARG A 14 9.35 -34.21 -10.98
N GLN A 15 8.48 -33.67 -10.15
CA GLN A 15 7.44 -32.73 -10.58
C GLN A 15 7.78 -31.26 -10.31
N THR A 16 8.69 -30.99 -9.37
CA THR A 16 9.12 -29.62 -9.04
C THR A 16 10.55 -29.60 -8.46
N PHE A 17 11.03 -28.41 -8.07
CA PHE A 17 12.33 -28.25 -7.42
C PHE A 17 12.35 -28.85 -6.01
N THR A 18 13.52 -29.31 -5.58
CA THR A 18 13.69 -30.00 -4.29
C THR A 18 13.25 -29.17 -3.09
N HIS A 19 13.51 -27.86 -3.08
CA HIS A 19 13.11 -26.98 -1.96
C HIS A 19 11.58 -26.81 -1.88
N VAL A 20 10.89 -26.71 -3.02
CA VAL A 20 9.43 -26.67 -3.09
C VAL A 20 8.83 -28.02 -2.65
N ALA A 21 9.37 -29.13 -3.17
CA ALA A 21 8.89 -30.48 -2.84
C ALA A 21 9.04 -30.81 -1.34
N LYS A 22 10.09 -30.33 -0.68
CA LYS A 22 10.28 -30.49 0.77
C LYS A 22 9.15 -29.88 1.60
N ARG A 23 8.51 -28.81 1.11
CA ARG A 23 7.43 -28.10 1.81
C ARG A 23 6.04 -28.62 1.43
N PHE A 24 5.81 -28.88 0.14
CA PHE A 24 4.46 -29.12 -0.38
C PHE A 24 4.24 -30.51 -0.99
N GLY A 25 5.27 -31.37 -0.96
CA GLY A 25 5.32 -32.67 -1.63
C GLY A 25 5.78 -32.57 -3.09
N ASP A 26 6.28 -33.67 -3.66
CA ASP A 26 6.70 -33.74 -5.07
C ASP A 26 5.48 -33.86 -6.00
N LYS A 27 4.84 -32.70 -6.23
CA LYS A 27 3.71 -32.52 -7.13
C LYS A 27 3.96 -31.28 -7.99
N PRO A 28 3.28 -31.14 -9.15
CA PRO A 28 3.38 -29.92 -9.94
C PRO A 28 3.06 -28.69 -9.08
N ALA A 29 3.98 -27.72 -9.05
CA ALA A 29 3.86 -26.50 -8.27
C ALA A 29 3.44 -25.31 -9.16
N SER A 30 2.83 -24.28 -8.56
CA SER A 30 2.51 -23.06 -9.29
C SER A 30 3.78 -22.26 -9.60
N ARG A 31 3.73 -21.43 -10.65
CA ARG A 31 4.83 -20.50 -10.99
C ARG A 31 5.19 -19.57 -9.83
N TYR A 32 4.21 -19.19 -9.03
CA TYR A 32 4.43 -18.40 -7.83
C TYR A 32 5.30 -19.17 -6.82
N LEU A 33 4.92 -20.40 -6.47
CA LEU A 33 5.66 -21.21 -5.50
C LEU A 33 7.08 -21.51 -5.97
N GLU A 34 7.28 -21.90 -7.23
CA GLU A 34 8.63 -22.14 -7.76
C GLU A 34 9.49 -20.88 -7.86
N GLY A 35 8.86 -19.71 -8.03
CA GLY A 35 9.55 -18.44 -8.16
C GLY A 35 9.93 -17.78 -6.84
N ILE A 36 9.38 -18.24 -5.71
CA ILE A 36 9.48 -17.48 -4.45
C ILE A 36 9.90 -18.30 -3.22
N ILE A 37 9.59 -19.60 -3.18
CA ILE A 37 9.79 -20.40 -1.98
C ILE A 37 11.27 -20.72 -1.79
N ASP A 38 11.82 -20.40 -0.61
CA ASP A 38 13.22 -20.65 -0.22
C ASP A 38 14.28 -20.17 -1.24
N VAL A 39 13.98 -19.15 -2.04
CA VAL A 39 14.95 -18.57 -2.99
C VAL A 39 15.95 -17.60 -2.34
N GLN A 40 15.64 -17.11 -1.13
CA GLN A 40 16.53 -16.22 -0.37
C GLN A 40 17.70 -17.00 0.24
N PRO A 41 18.96 -16.55 0.10
CA PRO A 41 20.08 -17.08 0.89
C PRO A 41 19.86 -16.90 2.39
N LYS A 42 20.17 -17.92 3.20
CA LYS A 42 19.94 -17.90 4.66
C LYS A 42 21.19 -18.07 5.52
N GLU A 43 22.28 -18.58 4.95
CA GLU A 43 23.46 -18.96 5.72
C GLU A 43 24.75 -18.88 4.89
N HIS A 44 25.89 -19.02 5.55
CA HIS A 44 27.23 -19.02 4.96
C HIS A 44 27.60 -17.71 4.23
N PHE A 45 27.17 -16.58 4.80
CA PHE A 45 27.62 -15.27 4.35
C PHE A 45 29.12 -15.09 4.61
N HIS A 46 29.83 -14.55 3.61
CA HIS A 46 31.29 -14.46 3.65
C HIS A 46 31.78 -13.21 4.39
N TYR A 47 30.94 -12.18 4.47
CA TYR A 47 31.30 -10.87 5.01
C TYR A 47 30.12 -10.27 5.75
N ARG A 48 30.41 -9.53 6.83
CA ARG A 48 29.43 -8.67 7.49
C ARG A 48 29.15 -7.43 6.63
N PRO A 49 27.93 -6.85 6.71
CA PRO A 49 27.65 -5.59 6.06
C PRO A 49 28.58 -4.48 6.57
N THR A 50 29.17 -3.69 5.67
CA THR A 50 30.06 -2.58 6.07
C THR A 50 29.30 -1.40 6.71
N TRP A 51 27.98 -1.35 6.53
CA TRP A 51 27.08 -0.30 7.03
C TRP A 51 26.32 -0.71 8.32
N ASP A 52 26.28 -2.00 8.66
CA ASP A 52 25.79 -2.52 9.95
C ASP A 52 26.60 -3.79 10.32
N PRO A 53 27.78 -3.63 10.95
CA PRO A 53 28.63 -4.77 11.30
C PRO A 53 28.05 -5.67 12.40
N THR A 54 26.97 -5.24 13.07
CA THR A 54 26.37 -5.97 14.20
C THR A 54 25.40 -7.07 13.76
N ARG A 55 24.94 -7.02 12.50
CA ARG A 55 23.98 -7.97 11.93
C ARG A 55 24.58 -8.82 10.80
N GLU A 56 23.92 -9.91 10.43
CA GLU A 56 24.25 -10.67 9.23
C GLU A 56 23.62 -10.05 7.95
N ILE A 57 24.02 -10.55 6.79
CA ILE A 57 23.25 -10.32 5.55
C ILE A 57 21.92 -11.08 5.69
N TYR A 58 20.78 -10.40 5.44
CA TYR A 58 19.43 -10.94 5.68
C TYR A 58 19.23 -11.41 7.14
N ASP A 59 19.29 -10.47 8.07
CA ASP A 59 19.09 -10.73 9.49
C ASP A 59 17.60 -10.57 9.86
N ASP A 60 17.00 -11.52 10.56
CA ASP A 60 15.58 -11.42 10.96
C ASP A 60 15.35 -10.39 12.07
N SER A 61 16.42 -9.89 12.73
CA SER A 61 16.37 -8.87 13.77
C SER A 61 16.22 -7.43 13.26
N TYR A 62 16.04 -7.21 11.95
CA TYR A 62 15.59 -5.92 11.43
C TYR A 62 14.12 -5.63 11.75
N SER A 63 13.38 -6.56 12.35
CA SER A 63 12.09 -6.26 12.98
C SER A 63 11.85 -7.07 14.26
N VAL A 64 11.05 -6.50 15.16
CA VAL A 64 10.43 -7.22 16.27
C VAL A 64 9.43 -8.27 15.79
N PHE A 65 8.82 -8.07 14.61
CA PHE A 65 7.89 -9.03 14.03
C PHE A 65 8.63 -10.13 13.28
N ARG A 66 8.38 -11.38 13.69
CA ARG A 66 9.04 -12.56 13.11
C ARG A 66 8.06 -13.71 12.91
N LEU A 67 8.43 -14.61 12.01
CA LEU A 67 7.73 -15.87 11.78
C LEU A 67 8.72 -17.00 12.00
N THR A 68 8.30 -18.04 12.72
CA THR A 68 9.06 -19.28 12.93
C THR A 68 9.41 -19.91 11.60
N ASP A 69 8.46 -19.91 10.66
CA ASP A 69 8.70 -20.18 9.25
C ASP A 69 8.21 -19.01 8.42
N THR A 70 9.14 -18.21 7.91
CA THR A 70 8.84 -17.03 7.09
C THR A 70 8.06 -17.33 5.83
N TYR A 71 8.19 -18.54 5.29
CA TYR A 71 7.45 -18.97 4.10
C TYR A 71 6.07 -19.56 4.42
N SER A 72 5.63 -19.49 5.68
CA SER A 72 4.22 -19.68 6.06
C SER A 72 3.33 -18.54 5.55
N PHE A 73 3.90 -17.35 5.36
CA PHE A 73 3.24 -16.25 4.64
C PHE A 73 3.38 -16.44 3.12
N LEU A 74 2.23 -16.47 2.44
CA LEU A 74 2.11 -16.43 0.99
C LEU A 74 1.17 -15.28 0.62
N ASP A 75 1.55 -14.49 -0.39
CA ASP A 75 0.70 -13.45 -0.95
C ASP A 75 -0.53 -14.11 -1.61
N PRO A 76 -1.77 -13.86 -1.14
CA PRO A 76 -2.98 -14.46 -1.71
C PRO A 76 -3.19 -14.12 -3.19
N ARG A 77 -2.62 -13.01 -3.67
CA ARG A 77 -2.67 -12.60 -5.08
C ARG A 77 -1.78 -13.45 -5.98
N GLN A 78 -0.87 -14.24 -5.39
CA GLN A 78 0.13 -15.06 -6.09
C GLN A 78 0.96 -14.26 -7.10
N PHE A 79 1.22 -13.00 -6.78
CA PHE A 79 2.08 -12.15 -7.59
C PHE A 79 3.52 -12.66 -7.54
N TYR A 80 3.95 -13.29 -8.63
CA TYR A 80 5.32 -13.22 -9.12
C TYR A 80 5.39 -12.13 -10.21
N TYR A 81 6.56 -11.87 -10.81
CA TYR A 81 6.77 -10.70 -11.65
C TYR A 81 5.73 -10.53 -12.76
N ALA A 82 5.46 -11.59 -13.54
CA ALA A 82 4.57 -11.52 -14.69
C ALA A 82 3.10 -11.17 -14.34
N PRO A 83 2.40 -11.87 -13.41
CA PRO A 83 1.04 -11.48 -13.05
C PRO A 83 0.96 -10.11 -12.38
N TYR A 84 2.00 -9.68 -11.65
CA TYR A 84 2.08 -8.32 -11.09
C TYR A 84 2.06 -7.26 -12.20
N VAL A 85 2.99 -7.33 -13.16
CA VAL A 85 3.06 -6.31 -14.22
C VAL A 85 1.85 -6.34 -15.15
N THR A 86 1.27 -7.53 -15.40
CA THR A 86 0.02 -7.65 -16.16
C THR A 86 -1.15 -6.98 -15.44
N ALA A 87 -1.29 -7.19 -14.12
CA ALA A 87 -2.34 -6.54 -13.35
C ALA A 87 -2.17 -5.02 -13.36
N ARG A 88 -0.94 -4.51 -13.11
CA ARG A 88 -0.69 -3.07 -13.09
C ARG A 88 -0.78 -2.40 -14.45
N ALA A 89 -0.46 -3.09 -15.55
CA ALA A 89 -0.73 -2.60 -16.89
C ALA A 89 -2.23 -2.35 -17.11
N ALA A 90 -3.08 -3.31 -16.74
CA ALA A 90 -4.54 -3.15 -16.85
C ALA A 90 -5.08 -2.01 -15.97
N HIS A 91 -4.57 -1.86 -14.74
CA HIS A 91 -4.93 -0.72 -13.88
C HIS A 91 -4.56 0.63 -14.51
N HIS A 92 -3.36 0.74 -15.09
CA HIS A 92 -2.90 1.99 -15.71
C HIS A 92 -3.68 2.32 -17.00
N GLU A 93 -4.03 1.33 -17.82
CA GLU A 93 -4.90 1.51 -18.99
C GLU A 93 -6.31 1.98 -18.62
N ALA A 94 -6.88 1.42 -17.54
CA ALA A 94 -8.17 1.86 -17.01
C ALA A 94 -8.12 3.32 -16.55
N PHE A 95 -7.08 3.72 -15.82
CA PHE A 95 -6.89 5.12 -15.41
C PHE A 95 -6.75 6.06 -16.61
N ALA A 96 -5.94 5.70 -17.60
CA ALA A 96 -5.77 6.51 -18.81
C ALA A 96 -7.11 6.72 -19.54
N THR A 97 -7.95 5.69 -19.60
CA THR A 97 -9.29 5.77 -20.20
C THR A 97 -10.21 6.73 -19.41
N SER A 98 -10.22 6.63 -18.08
CA SER A 98 -11.00 7.54 -17.24
C SER A 98 -10.52 8.99 -17.36
N LEU A 99 -9.21 9.22 -17.37
CA LEU A 99 -8.64 10.56 -17.49
C LEU A 99 -8.99 11.21 -18.84
N GLN A 100 -8.86 10.47 -19.94
CA GLN A 100 -9.27 10.96 -21.26
C GLN A 100 -10.75 11.35 -21.28
N TYR A 101 -11.62 10.53 -20.67
CA TYR A 101 -13.05 10.84 -20.58
C TYR A 101 -13.32 12.11 -19.76
N ILE A 102 -12.60 12.32 -18.65
CA ILE A 102 -12.69 13.52 -17.82
C ILE A 102 -12.34 14.77 -18.65
N GLU A 103 -11.26 14.72 -19.41
CA GLU A 103 -10.77 15.81 -20.27
C GLU A 103 -11.73 16.09 -21.44
N ASP A 104 -12.13 15.05 -22.19
CA ASP A 104 -13.04 15.17 -23.35
C ASP A 104 -14.40 15.81 -22.98
N ARG A 105 -14.82 15.60 -21.74
CA ARG A 105 -16.09 16.12 -21.21
C ARG A 105 -15.95 17.45 -20.47
N GLY A 106 -14.71 17.93 -20.26
CA GLY A 106 -14.42 19.11 -19.46
C GLY A 106 -15.05 19.03 -18.06
N LEU A 107 -14.84 17.91 -17.36
CA LEU A 107 -15.45 17.68 -16.05
C LEU A 107 -14.71 18.40 -14.92
N LEU A 108 -13.40 18.63 -15.07
CA LEU A 108 -12.57 19.31 -14.05
C LEU A 108 -12.91 20.79 -13.96
N GLU A 109 -13.22 21.45 -15.09
CA GLU A 109 -13.59 22.86 -15.14
C GLU A 109 -14.92 23.13 -14.41
N ARG A 110 -15.79 22.11 -14.35
CA ARG A 110 -17.12 22.16 -13.73
C ARG A 110 -17.11 21.91 -12.23
N LEU A 111 -15.97 21.51 -11.66
CA LEU A 111 -15.86 21.38 -10.21
C LEU A 111 -16.10 22.73 -9.54
N SER A 112 -16.81 22.70 -8.40
CA SER A 112 -16.93 23.87 -7.54
C SER A 112 -15.56 24.25 -6.98
N ASP A 113 -15.42 25.51 -6.54
CA ASP A 113 -14.15 26.00 -6.00
C ASP A 113 -13.67 25.16 -4.81
N GLY A 114 -14.58 24.68 -3.95
CA GLY A 114 -14.26 23.78 -2.85
C GLY A 114 -13.62 22.46 -3.31
N TRP A 115 -14.20 21.80 -4.33
CA TRP A 115 -13.64 20.55 -4.87
C TRP A 115 -12.33 20.77 -5.63
N LYS A 116 -12.18 21.91 -6.32
CA LYS A 116 -10.89 22.30 -6.93
C LYS A 116 -9.83 22.53 -5.86
N GLY A 117 -10.18 23.17 -4.75
CA GLY A 117 -9.33 23.34 -3.57
C GLY A 117 -8.91 21.99 -2.99
N VAL A 118 -9.86 21.05 -2.77
CA VAL A 118 -9.53 19.71 -2.27
C VAL A 118 -8.54 18.99 -3.19
N LEU A 119 -8.71 19.07 -4.51
CA LEU A 119 -7.75 18.46 -5.44
C LEU A 119 -6.38 19.14 -5.40
N THR A 120 -6.33 20.47 -5.46
CA THR A 120 -5.11 21.26 -5.62
C THR A 120 -4.30 21.35 -4.33
N GLU A 121 -4.97 21.66 -3.22
CA GLU A 121 -4.36 21.92 -1.91
C GLU A 121 -4.09 20.64 -1.11
N LEU A 122 -4.81 19.55 -1.38
CA LEU A 122 -4.78 18.36 -0.52
C LEU A 122 -4.47 17.06 -1.27
N VAL A 123 -5.24 16.69 -2.29
CA VAL A 123 -5.10 15.37 -2.95
C VAL A 123 -3.86 15.26 -3.84
N VAL A 124 -3.61 16.23 -4.72
CA VAL A 124 -2.41 16.21 -5.59
C VAL A 124 -1.11 16.26 -4.76
N PRO A 125 -1.00 17.05 -3.68
CA PRO A 125 0.15 17.01 -2.77
C PRO A 125 0.47 15.64 -2.18
N LEU A 126 -0.52 14.75 -2.00
CA LEU A 126 -0.28 13.38 -1.49
C LEU A 126 0.61 12.53 -2.40
N ARG A 127 0.93 12.96 -3.63
CA ARG A 127 2.00 12.34 -4.42
C ARG A 127 3.34 12.30 -3.68
N HIS A 128 3.56 13.22 -2.74
CA HIS A 128 4.75 13.24 -1.89
C HIS A 128 4.66 12.21 -0.75
N LEU A 129 3.46 11.99 -0.19
CA LEU A 129 3.21 10.90 0.74
C LEU A 129 3.39 9.53 0.05
N GLU A 130 2.89 9.37 -1.17
CA GLU A 130 3.12 8.17 -1.98
C GLU A 130 4.63 7.94 -2.22
N SER A 131 5.41 9.00 -2.50
CA SER A 131 6.87 8.90 -2.58
C SER A 131 7.51 8.46 -1.26
N GLY A 132 6.96 8.89 -0.11
CA GLY A 132 7.41 8.41 1.21
C GLY A 132 7.07 6.94 1.41
N GLY A 133 5.84 6.53 1.10
CA GLY A 133 5.39 5.14 1.13
C GLY A 133 6.25 4.23 0.26
N GLN A 134 6.67 4.70 -0.92
CA GLN A 134 7.63 4.00 -1.77
C GLN A 134 8.95 3.75 -1.04
N LEU A 135 9.54 4.77 -0.39
CA LEU A 135 10.80 4.63 0.32
C LEU A 135 10.70 3.69 1.52
N ILE A 136 9.60 3.78 2.28
CA ILE A 136 9.29 2.89 3.42
C ILE A 136 9.24 1.43 2.93
N LEU A 137 8.51 1.17 1.85
CA LEU A 137 8.38 -0.18 1.29
C LEU A 137 9.66 -0.67 0.60
N CYS A 138 10.49 0.22 0.04
CA CYS A 138 11.84 -0.12 -0.40
C CYS A 138 12.73 -0.54 0.78
N GLY A 139 12.63 0.16 1.92
CA GLY A 139 13.27 -0.23 3.18
C GLY A 139 12.82 -1.63 3.62
N MET A 140 11.52 -1.88 3.64
CA MET A 140 10.96 -3.20 3.93
C MET A 140 11.45 -4.28 2.94
N ALA A 141 11.40 -4.03 1.63
CA ALA A 141 11.91 -4.97 0.63
C ALA A 141 13.41 -5.28 0.80
N ARG A 142 14.17 -4.33 1.37
CA ARG A 142 15.59 -4.51 1.65
C ARG A 142 15.87 -5.29 2.93
N PHE A 143 15.10 -5.04 3.99
CA PHE A 143 15.43 -5.49 5.35
C PHE A 143 14.51 -6.59 5.89
N ALA A 144 13.32 -6.79 5.31
CA ALA A 144 12.47 -7.91 5.67
C ALA A 144 13.15 -9.24 5.35
N PHE A 145 12.85 -10.24 6.17
CA PHE A 145 13.33 -11.59 5.98
C PHE A 145 12.28 -12.39 5.19
N GLY A 146 12.72 -13.18 4.21
CA GLY A 146 11.88 -14.05 3.39
C GLY A 146 11.42 -13.41 2.07
N ALA A 147 11.67 -14.12 0.97
CA ALA A 147 11.37 -13.62 -0.37
C ALA A 147 9.87 -13.35 -0.61
N THR A 148 8.98 -14.09 0.07
CA THR A 148 7.52 -13.87 -0.03
C THR A 148 7.12 -12.50 0.52
N ILE A 149 7.75 -12.04 1.60
CA ILE A 149 7.52 -10.72 2.21
C ILE A 149 8.20 -9.62 1.37
N THR A 150 9.49 -9.79 1.08
CA THR A 150 10.27 -8.75 0.38
C THR A 150 9.72 -8.46 -1.03
N GLN A 151 9.22 -9.48 -1.72
CA GLN A 151 8.62 -9.33 -3.04
C GLN A 151 7.29 -8.57 -2.98
N ALA A 152 6.42 -8.89 -2.01
CA ALA A 152 5.15 -8.18 -1.83
C ALA A 152 5.41 -6.69 -1.50
N ALA A 153 6.37 -6.41 -0.63
CA ALA A 153 6.81 -5.06 -0.30
C ALA A 153 7.37 -4.32 -1.52
N ALA A 154 8.24 -4.96 -2.31
CA ALA A 154 8.82 -4.36 -3.51
C ALA A 154 7.76 -3.96 -4.54
N TYR A 155 6.79 -4.85 -4.81
CA TYR A 155 5.68 -4.56 -5.71
C TYR A 155 4.78 -3.44 -5.19
N SER A 156 4.44 -3.47 -3.90
CA SER A 156 3.67 -2.38 -3.28
C SER A 156 4.44 -1.05 -3.36
N GLY A 157 5.76 -1.04 -3.17
CA GLY A 157 6.60 0.15 -3.33
C GLY A 157 6.60 0.72 -4.76
N PHE A 158 6.63 -0.14 -5.78
CA PHE A 158 6.46 0.30 -7.17
C PHE A 158 5.05 0.82 -7.46
N ASP A 159 4.03 0.26 -6.82
CA ASP A 159 2.68 0.76 -6.96
C ASP A 159 2.54 2.18 -6.44
N ARG A 160 3.21 2.51 -5.33
CA ARG A 160 3.25 3.88 -4.80
C ARG A 160 3.84 4.87 -5.80
N VAL A 161 4.83 4.47 -6.59
CA VAL A 161 5.32 5.30 -7.72
C VAL A 161 4.20 5.52 -8.74
N GLY A 162 3.46 4.46 -9.07
CA GLY A 162 2.30 4.54 -9.96
C GLY A 162 1.20 5.46 -9.42
N ASN A 163 0.88 5.37 -8.13
CA ASN A 163 -0.10 6.23 -7.46
C ASN A 163 0.35 7.71 -7.48
N ALA A 164 1.62 7.99 -7.18
CA ALA A 164 2.18 9.33 -7.28
C ALA A 164 2.05 9.89 -8.72
N GLN A 165 2.22 9.04 -9.73
CA GLN A 165 2.03 9.40 -11.14
C GLN A 165 0.55 9.63 -11.48
N VAL A 166 -0.37 8.81 -10.97
CA VAL A 166 -1.82 9.00 -11.11
C VAL A 166 -2.25 10.35 -10.56
N LEU A 167 -1.83 10.67 -9.32
CA LEU A 167 -2.09 11.98 -8.69
C LEU A 167 -1.47 13.13 -9.49
N SER A 168 -0.24 12.95 -9.99
CA SER A 168 0.43 13.97 -10.82
C SER A 168 -0.31 14.19 -12.15
N ARG A 169 -0.81 13.12 -12.80
CA ARG A 169 -1.57 13.23 -14.05
C ARG A 169 -2.94 13.88 -13.85
N ALA A 170 -3.61 13.59 -12.73
CA ALA A 170 -4.81 14.30 -12.33
C ALA A 170 -4.56 15.80 -12.12
N GLY A 171 -3.44 16.15 -11.46
CA GLY A 171 -3.02 17.54 -11.29
C GLY A 171 -2.70 18.26 -12.60
N ILE A 172 -2.01 17.59 -13.54
CA ILE A 172 -1.73 18.14 -14.87
C ILE A 172 -3.03 18.38 -15.65
N ALA A 173 -3.97 17.43 -15.63
CA ALA A 173 -5.27 17.60 -16.27
C ALA A 173 -6.05 18.78 -15.67
N LEU A 174 -6.03 18.92 -14.34
CA LEU A 174 -6.66 20.04 -13.64
C LEU A 174 -6.00 21.39 -14.00
N GLY A 175 -4.68 21.41 -14.19
CA GLY A 175 -3.90 22.57 -14.63
C GLY A 175 -3.90 22.82 -16.15
N GLY A 176 -4.88 22.27 -16.89
CA GLY A 176 -5.02 22.50 -18.33
C GLY A 176 -3.91 21.88 -19.18
N GLY A 177 -3.30 20.79 -18.71
CA GLY A 177 -2.22 20.09 -19.41
C GLY A 177 -0.81 20.62 -19.11
N THR A 178 -0.67 21.53 -18.14
CA THR A 178 0.62 22.09 -17.71
C THR A 178 1.10 21.49 -16.40
N ALA A 179 2.40 21.65 -16.10
CA ALA A 179 2.99 21.19 -14.84
C ALA A 179 2.95 22.25 -13.72
N ASP A 180 2.37 23.43 -13.98
CA ASP A 180 2.39 24.56 -13.04
C ASP A 180 1.67 24.21 -11.73
N LEU A 181 0.52 23.52 -11.83
CA LEU A 181 -0.23 23.04 -10.66
C LEU A 181 0.58 22.04 -9.82
N LEU A 182 1.52 21.29 -10.41
CA LEU A 182 2.39 20.40 -9.63
C LEU A 182 3.43 21.18 -8.80
N THR A 183 3.78 22.39 -9.23
CA THR A 183 4.65 23.30 -8.46
C THR A 183 3.87 23.84 -7.27
N GLU A 184 2.66 24.35 -7.51
CA GLU A 184 1.73 24.81 -6.47
C GLU A 184 1.41 23.70 -5.46
N ALA A 185 1.07 22.49 -5.91
CA ALA A 185 0.84 21.34 -5.03
C ALA A 185 2.06 20.99 -4.17
N LYS A 186 3.28 21.24 -4.67
CA LYS A 186 4.48 21.07 -3.85
C LYS A 186 4.60 22.17 -2.80
N GLU A 187 4.26 23.41 -3.12
CA GLU A 187 4.24 24.51 -2.16
C GLU A 187 3.25 24.20 -1.02
N HIS A 188 2.04 23.73 -1.34
CA HIS A 188 1.09 23.24 -0.33
C HIS A 188 1.70 22.16 0.58
N TRP A 189 2.34 21.12 0.01
CA TRP A 189 3.02 20.09 0.81
C TRP A 189 4.11 20.65 1.73
N MET A 190 4.87 21.62 1.24
CA MET A 190 6.01 22.17 1.97
C MET A 190 5.60 23.14 3.07
N ASP A 191 4.54 23.93 2.87
CA ASP A 191 4.28 25.12 3.66
C ASP A 191 2.91 25.11 4.38
N ASP A 192 1.90 24.39 3.88
CA ASP A 192 0.57 24.43 4.48
C ASP A 192 0.51 23.66 5.79
N ALA A 193 -0.02 24.33 6.82
CA ALA A 193 -0.14 23.79 8.18
C ALA A 193 -0.95 22.49 8.23
N ALA A 194 -1.96 22.33 7.37
CA ALA A 194 -2.80 21.13 7.31
C ALA A 194 -2.05 19.87 6.85
N LEU A 195 -0.94 20.04 6.11
CA LEU A 195 -0.14 18.93 5.56
C LEU A 195 1.13 18.63 6.38
N GLN A 196 1.57 19.56 7.23
CA GLN A 196 2.83 19.39 7.97
C GLN A 196 2.86 18.16 8.90
N PRO A 197 1.78 17.79 9.62
CA PRO A 197 1.79 16.58 10.44
C PRO A 197 1.93 15.31 9.62
N LEU A 198 1.26 15.20 8.46
CA LEU A 198 1.41 14.09 7.53
C LEU A 198 2.84 14.02 6.96
N ARG A 199 3.40 15.17 6.58
CA ARG A 199 4.76 15.26 6.08
C ARG A 199 5.78 14.81 7.13
N LYS A 200 5.66 15.31 8.35
CA LYS A 200 6.51 14.90 9.47
C LYS A 200 6.41 13.39 9.70
N LEU A 201 5.20 12.85 9.78
CA LEU A 201 4.99 11.42 9.97
C LEU A 201 5.65 10.61 8.86
N ALA A 202 5.48 11.00 7.59
CA ALA A 202 6.14 10.32 6.48
C ALA A 202 7.68 10.36 6.57
N GLU A 203 8.26 11.52 6.89
CA GLU A 203 9.71 11.69 7.05
C GLU A 203 10.27 10.87 8.22
N GLU A 204 9.55 10.79 9.34
CA GLU A 204 9.91 9.97 10.50
C GLU A 204 9.78 8.46 10.21
N THR A 205 8.72 8.03 9.54
CA THR A 205 8.52 6.62 9.17
C THR A 205 9.57 6.13 8.16
N ILE A 206 10.06 6.99 7.25
CA ILE A 206 11.15 6.64 6.31
C ILE A 206 12.43 6.22 7.04
N VAL A 207 12.69 6.81 8.21
CA VAL A 207 13.90 6.53 9.01
C VAL A 207 13.66 5.54 10.14
N GLU A 208 12.45 4.99 10.27
CA GLU A 208 12.17 3.88 11.17
C GLU A 208 12.96 2.64 10.74
N SER A 209 13.78 2.14 11.65
CA SER A 209 14.69 1.02 11.40
C SER A 209 13.98 -0.34 11.44
N ASP A 210 12.88 -0.44 12.17
CA ASP A 210 12.03 -1.63 12.23
C ASP A 210 11.03 -1.61 11.09
N TRP A 211 11.27 -2.43 10.06
CA TRP A 211 10.42 -2.44 8.87
C TRP A 211 8.96 -2.85 9.15
N GLY A 212 8.72 -3.63 10.22
CA GLY A 212 7.37 -4.05 10.60
C GLY A 212 6.61 -2.92 11.29
N VAL A 213 7.28 -2.14 12.14
CA VAL A 213 6.72 -0.91 12.73
C VAL A 213 6.46 0.14 11.66
N ALA A 214 7.41 0.34 10.74
CA ALA A 214 7.25 1.29 9.64
C ALA A 214 6.06 0.92 8.72
N LEU A 215 5.84 -0.39 8.48
CA LEU A 215 4.68 -0.89 7.76
C LEU A 215 3.37 -0.55 8.48
N LEU A 216 3.30 -0.75 9.80
CA LEU A 216 2.10 -0.43 10.60
C LEU A 216 1.79 1.07 10.56
N GLN A 217 2.80 1.94 10.64
CA GLN A 217 2.65 3.39 10.53
C GLN A 217 2.12 3.81 9.16
N LEU A 218 2.69 3.28 8.07
CA LEU A 218 2.22 3.55 6.71
C LEU A 218 0.77 3.06 6.52
N ASP A 219 0.50 1.82 6.91
CA ASP A 219 -0.82 1.19 6.76
C ASP A 219 -1.90 1.90 7.58
N ALA A 220 -1.58 2.41 8.77
CA ALA A 220 -2.51 3.20 9.58
C ALA A 220 -2.92 4.50 8.87
N VAL A 221 -1.95 5.24 8.30
CA VAL A 221 -2.22 6.45 7.51
C VAL A 221 -3.07 6.13 6.29
N ASP A 222 -2.76 5.05 5.58
CA ASP A 222 -3.52 4.65 4.39
C ASP A 222 -4.97 4.33 4.74
N HIS A 223 -5.24 3.59 5.83
CA HIS A 223 -6.62 3.29 6.22
C HIS A 223 -7.45 4.55 6.44
N LEU A 224 -6.87 5.58 7.07
CA LEU A 224 -7.58 6.83 7.31
C LEU A 224 -7.77 7.63 6.01
N LEU A 225 -6.70 7.81 5.24
CA LEU A 225 -6.75 8.62 4.01
C LEU A 225 -7.55 7.97 2.90
N TYR A 226 -7.39 6.67 2.64
CA TYR A 226 -8.13 6.00 1.57
C TYR A 226 -9.62 5.90 1.87
N ASP A 227 -9.98 5.68 3.13
CA ASP A 227 -11.38 5.68 3.54
C ASP A 227 -12.00 7.09 3.45
N LEU A 228 -11.27 8.11 3.89
CA LEU A 228 -11.71 9.50 3.80
C LEU A 228 -11.85 9.96 2.34
N LEU A 229 -10.79 9.82 1.55
CA LEU A 229 -10.70 10.41 0.22
C LEU A 229 -11.44 9.59 -0.83
N TYR A 230 -11.43 8.26 -0.73
CA TYR A 230 -11.86 7.40 -1.83
C TYR A 230 -13.06 6.51 -1.53
N ARG A 231 -13.66 6.67 -0.34
CA ARG A 231 -14.98 6.12 -0.02
C ARG A 231 -15.91 7.24 0.43
N TYR A 232 -15.58 7.92 1.53
CA TYR A 232 -16.45 8.96 2.08
C TYR A 232 -16.59 10.16 1.12
N LEU A 233 -15.48 10.76 0.69
CA LEU A 233 -15.56 11.86 -0.27
C LEU A 233 -16.01 11.44 -1.67
N ASP A 234 -15.86 10.16 -2.04
CA ASP A 234 -16.44 9.69 -3.30
C ASP A 234 -17.97 9.76 -3.27
N ASP A 235 -18.59 9.28 -2.18
CA ASP A 235 -20.03 9.37 -1.97
C ASP A 235 -20.50 10.83 -1.94
N GLU A 236 -19.77 11.71 -1.26
CA GLU A 236 -20.08 13.14 -1.21
C GLU A 236 -19.92 13.82 -2.58
N ALA A 237 -18.93 13.42 -3.38
CA ALA A 237 -18.71 13.92 -4.74
C ALA A 237 -19.87 13.55 -5.67
N VAL A 238 -20.39 12.32 -5.57
CA VAL A 238 -21.57 11.87 -6.32
C VAL A 238 -22.80 12.72 -5.98
N ASN A 239 -23.02 13.02 -4.69
CA ASN A 239 -24.17 13.79 -4.24
C ASN A 239 -24.07 15.29 -4.52
N SER A 240 -22.85 15.85 -4.52
CA SER A 240 -22.60 17.28 -4.69
C SER A 240 -22.26 17.71 -6.12
N GLY A 241 -22.24 16.76 -7.07
CA GLY A 241 -22.03 17.05 -8.49
C GLY A 241 -20.56 17.23 -8.89
N ALA A 242 -19.65 16.49 -8.25
CA ALA A 242 -18.21 16.48 -8.55
C ALA A 242 -17.74 15.16 -9.23
N PRO A 243 -18.32 14.75 -10.38
CA PRO A 243 -18.07 13.44 -10.98
C PRO A 243 -16.62 13.21 -11.43
N ALA A 244 -15.85 14.28 -11.68
CA ALA A 244 -14.42 14.15 -12.01
C ALA A 244 -13.62 13.58 -10.83
N TYR A 245 -13.97 13.99 -9.60
CA TYR A 245 -13.32 13.50 -8.39
C TYR A 245 -13.56 11.99 -8.24
N SER A 246 -14.80 11.54 -8.38
CA SER A 246 -15.17 10.13 -8.27
C SER A 246 -14.44 9.23 -9.25
N LEU A 247 -14.30 9.67 -10.50
CA LEU A 247 -13.59 8.90 -11.54
C LEU A 247 -12.10 8.76 -11.26
N ILE A 248 -11.47 9.74 -10.59
CA ILE A 248 -10.06 9.64 -10.14
C ILE A 248 -9.98 8.74 -8.91
N SER A 249 -10.88 8.96 -7.94
CA SER A 249 -10.98 8.26 -6.68
C SER A 249 -11.05 6.74 -6.83
N GLN A 250 -11.86 6.25 -7.77
CA GLN A 250 -12.07 4.83 -8.00
C GLN A 250 -10.75 4.05 -8.25
N HIS A 251 -9.78 4.66 -8.95
CA HIS A 251 -8.50 3.99 -9.24
C HIS A 251 -7.68 3.75 -7.98
N MET A 252 -7.67 4.74 -7.08
CA MET A 252 -6.97 4.66 -5.81
C MET A 252 -7.64 3.65 -4.87
N SER A 253 -8.98 3.69 -4.77
CA SER A 253 -9.75 2.73 -3.97
C SER A 253 -9.52 1.28 -4.42
N ASN A 254 -9.59 1.02 -5.73
CA ASN A 254 -9.33 -0.31 -6.30
C ASN A 254 -7.92 -0.81 -6.02
N TRP A 255 -6.91 0.06 -6.10
CA TRP A 255 -5.54 -0.31 -5.75
C TRP A 255 -5.43 -0.67 -4.26
N PHE A 256 -6.03 0.13 -3.38
CA PHE A 256 -5.95 -0.10 -1.94
C PHE A 256 -6.58 -1.42 -1.54
N ASP A 257 -7.77 -1.75 -2.04
CA ASP A 257 -8.41 -3.04 -1.81
C ASP A 257 -7.55 -4.22 -2.29
N ASP A 258 -6.78 -4.07 -3.38
CA ASP A 258 -5.82 -5.08 -3.82
C ASP A 258 -4.56 -5.13 -2.94
N ASN A 259 -4.04 -3.98 -2.52
CA ASN A 259 -2.86 -3.87 -1.66
C ASN A 259 -3.12 -4.47 -0.28
N ARG A 260 -4.32 -4.27 0.29
CA ARG A 260 -4.70 -4.83 1.60
C ARG A 260 -4.64 -6.35 1.65
N LYS A 261 -4.89 -7.05 0.55
CA LYS A 261 -4.87 -8.53 0.49
C LYS A 261 -3.57 -9.15 1.00
N TRP A 262 -2.41 -8.54 0.73
CA TRP A 262 -1.13 -9.08 1.18
C TRP A 262 -0.78 -8.62 2.59
N ILE A 263 -1.10 -7.39 2.96
CA ILE A 263 -0.84 -6.85 4.31
C ILE A 263 -1.72 -7.59 5.34
N ASP A 264 -3.01 -7.76 5.06
CA ASP A 264 -3.93 -8.54 5.90
C ASP A 264 -3.48 -9.99 6.08
N ALA A 265 -3.02 -10.61 4.99
CA ALA A 265 -2.49 -11.96 5.03
C ALA A 265 -1.19 -12.04 5.86
N LEU A 266 -0.34 -11.01 5.83
CA LEU A 266 0.87 -10.94 6.65
C LEU A 266 0.52 -10.81 8.12
N TYR A 267 -0.39 -9.89 8.48
CA TYR A 267 -0.84 -9.75 9.87
C TYR A 267 -1.52 -11.03 10.39
N LYS A 268 -2.28 -11.71 9.53
CA LYS A 268 -2.85 -13.02 9.86
C LYS A 268 -1.78 -14.08 10.06
N ALA A 269 -0.74 -14.11 9.22
CA ALA A 269 0.37 -15.04 9.36
C ALA A 269 1.12 -14.80 10.69
N TRP A 270 1.39 -13.54 11.05
CA TRP A 270 2.00 -13.18 12.33
C TRP A 270 1.21 -13.68 13.53
N ARG A 271 -0.11 -13.48 13.55
CA ARG A 271 -0.99 -13.95 14.64
C ARG A 271 -1.12 -15.47 14.69
N ALA A 272 -1.08 -16.13 13.54
CA ALA A 272 -1.22 -17.57 13.41
C ALA A 272 0.10 -18.33 13.53
N ASP A 273 1.22 -17.64 13.79
CA ASP A 273 2.51 -18.29 13.93
C ASP A 273 2.49 -19.29 15.11
N PRO A 274 2.95 -20.54 14.93
CA PRO A 274 2.84 -21.57 15.97
C PRO A 274 3.62 -21.29 17.25
N GLU A 275 4.72 -20.54 17.18
CA GLU A 275 5.58 -20.27 18.36
C GLU A 275 5.56 -18.80 18.76
N LEU A 276 5.43 -17.89 17.78
CA LEU A 276 5.49 -16.45 17.99
C LEU A 276 4.12 -15.77 17.93
N GLY A 277 3.03 -16.51 17.68
CA GLY A 277 1.69 -15.94 17.47
C GLY A 277 1.20 -15.05 18.62
N GLU A 278 1.40 -15.47 19.87
CA GLU A 278 1.04 -14.67 21.06
C GLU A 278 1.89 -13.39 21.15
N THR A 279 3.21 -13.51 20.95
CA THR A 279 4.14 -12.37 20.99
C THR A 279 3.83 -11.36 19.88
N ASN A 280 3.67 -11.85 18.65
CA ASN A 280 3.31 -11.03 17.50
C ASN A 280 1.93 -10.36 17.68
N SER A 281 0.96 -11.04 18.30
CA SER A 281 -0.35 -10.45 18.59
C SER A 281 -0.23 -9.31 19.60
N ALA A 282 0.60 -9.46 20.64
CA ALA A 282 0.88 -8.39 21.60
C ALA A 282 1.59 -7.20 20.94
N LEU A 283 2.60 -7.46 20.11
CA LEU A 283 3.31 -6.42 19.34
C LEU A 283 2.39 -5.71 18.34
N LEU A 284 1.48 -6.42 17.68
CA LEU A 284 0.47 -5.82 16.80
C LEU A 284 -0.50 -4.93 17.57
N ALA A 285 -0.93 -5.35 18.77
CA ALA A 285 -1.78 -4.53 19.62
C ALA A 285 -1.06 -3.27 20.09
N GLU A 286 0.20 -3.37 20.53
CA GLU A 286 1.00 -2.24 20.99
C GLU A 286 1.36 -1.27 19.85
N HIS A 287 2.12 -1.74 18.86
CA HIS A 287 2.62 -0.91 17.78
C HIS A 287 1.51 -0.49 16.80
N GLY A 288 0.52 -1.36 16.58
CA GLY A 288 -0.63 -1.03 15.73
C GLY A 288 -1.52 0.04 16.35
N ALA A 289 -1.83 -0.05 17.65
CA ALA A 289 -2.60 1.02 18.32
C ALA A 289 -1.82 2.34 18.34
N ALA A 290 -0.51 2.31 18.62
CA ALA A 290 0.33 3.50 18.58
C ALA A 290 0.41 4.12 17.18
N ALA A 291 0.50 3.30 16.14
CA ALA A 291 0.47 3.75 14.74
C ALA A 291 -0.85 4.42 14.39
N VAL A 292 -1.99 3.86 14.80
CA VAL A 292 -3.31 4.46 14.58
C VAL A 292 -3.47 5.78 15.32
N ASP A 293 -3.05 5.87 16.58
CA ASP A 293 -3.13 7.10 17.38
C ASP A 293 -2.29 8.22 16.73
N THR A 294 -1.08 7.88 16.28
CA THR A 294 -0.19 8.82 15.55
C THR A 294 -0.78 9.23 14.20
N ALA A 295 -1.34 8.28 13.44
CA ALA A 295 -1.98 8.56 12.16
C ALA A 295 -3.21 9.46 12.33
N LEU A 296 -4.03 9.24 13.37
CA LEU A 296 -5.19 10.06 13.66
C LEU A 296 -4.78 11.51 13.97
N GLU A 297 -3.75 11.70 14.80
CA GLU A 297 -3.20 13.03 15.07
C GLU A 297 -2.72 13.70 13.78
N ALA A 298 -1.98 12.98 12.94
CA ALA A 298 -1.42 13.51 11.70
C ALA A 298 -2.48 13.85 10.63
N VAL A 299 -3.54 13.04 10.50
CA VAL A 299 -4.59 13.21 9.49
C VAL A 299 -5.66 14.22 9.92
N THR A 300 -5.79 14.51 11.22
CA THR A 300 -6.84 15.42 11.72
C THR A 300 -6.80 16.82 11.08
N PRO A 301 -5.65 17.53 10.99
CA PRO A 301 -5.60 18.83 10.33
C PRO A 301 -5.91 18.78 8.83
N PHE A 302 -5.51 17.69 8.17
CA PHE A 302 -5.86 17.42 6.77
C PHE A 302 -7.37 17.28 6.59
N ALA A 303 -8.03 16.49 7.43
CA ALA A 303 -9.48 16.31 7.40
C ALA A 303 -10.24 17.60 7.75
N ALA A 304 -9.78 18.38 8.72
CA ALA A 304 -10.37 19.67 9.06
C ALA A 304 -10.31 20.65 7.87
N ARG A 305 -9.20 20.66 7.11
CA ARG A 305 -9.09 21.49 5.90
C ARG A 305 -10.08 21.08 4.82
N ILE A 306 -10.43 19.81 4.70
CA ILE A 306 -11.49 19.35 3.79
C ILE A 306 -12.85 19.92 4.20
N GLU A 307 -13.17 19.91 5.50
CA GLU A 307 -14.42 20.49 6.01
C GLU A 307 -14.49 21.99 5.74
N GLU A 308 -13.37 22.71 5.89
CA GLU A 308 -13.29 24.15 5.55
C GLU A 308 -13.55 24.41 4.07
N LEU A 309 -13.00 23.58 3.17
CA LEU A 309 -13.12 23.75 1.73
C LEU A 309 -14.51 23.38 1.19
N LEU A 310 -15.15 22.37 1.77
CA LEU A 310 -16.42 21.84 1.28
C LEU A 310 -17.66 22.28 2.10
N GLY A 311 -17.45 22.83 3.31
CA GLY A 311 -18.48 23.40 4.18
C GLY A 311 -19.12 22.43 5.17
N ASP A 312 -20.02 22.97 6.01
CA ASP A 312 -20.59 22.37 7.23
C ASP A 312 -21.26 20.99 7.08
N GLY A 313 -21.59 20.58 5.85
CA GLY A 313 -22.18 19.27 5.55
C GLY A 313 -21.19 18.11 5.60
N ILE A 314 -19.89 18.38 5.42
CA ILE A 314 -18.85 17.37 5.43
C ILE A 314 -18.39 17.09 6.87
N LYS A 315 -18.22 15.80 7.19
CA LYS A 315 -17.82 15.27 8.51
C LYS A 315 -16.54 14.45 8.40
N ALA A 316 -15.51 15.03 7.79
CA ALA A 316 -14.24 14.37 7.54
C ALA A 316 -13.51 14.01 8.84
N VAL A 317 -13.51 14.89 9.85
CA VAL A 317 -12.83 14.64 11.13
C VAL A 317 -13.54 13.52 11.91
N ASP A 318 -14.87 13.53 11.95
CA ASP A 318 -15.66 12.45 12.56
C ASP A 318 -15.42 11.13 11.82
N ARG A 319 -15.32 11.17 10.48
CA ARG A 319 -15.09 9.98 9.66
C ARG A 319 -13.75 9.32 9.98
N ILE A 320 -12.65 10.07 9.99
CA ILE A 320 -11.33 9.50 10.31
C ILE A 320 -11.25 9.03 11.76
N THR A 321 -11.96 9.68 12.69
CA THR A 321 -12.00 9.28 14.10
C THR A 321 -12.70 7.93 14.25
N ALA A 322 -13.84 7.76 13.57
CA ALA A 322 -14.55 6.48 13.54
C ALA A 322 -13.72 5.37 12.87
N LYS A 323 -13.06 5.68 11.75
CA LYS A 323 -12.18 4.71 11.07
C LYS A 323 -10.96 4.35 11.93
N ALA A 324 -10.35 5.30 12.63
CA ALA A 324 -9.25 5.04 13.55
C ALA A 324 -9.67 4.07 14.67
N ALA A 325 -10.86 4.27 15.26
CA ALA A 325 -11.38 3.33 16.26
C ALA A 325 -11.54 1.91 15.69
N GLU A 326 -12.11 1.77 14.49
CA GLU A 326 -12.25 0.48 13.79
C GLU A 326 -10.89 -0.21 13.57
N VAL A 327 -9.91 0.52 13.03
CA VAL A 327 -8.57 -0.02 12.72
C VAL A 327 -7.82 -0.39 14.00
N ARG A 328 -7.94 0.43 15.06
CA ARG A 328 -7.36 0.15 16.38
C ARG A 328 -7.90 -1.16 16.96
N SER A 329 -9.21 -1.35 16.94
CA SER A 329 -9.87 -2.59 17.38
C SER A 329 -9.41 -3.82 16.59
N ALA A 330 -9.20 -3.67 15.27
CA ALA A 330 -8.66 -4.74 14.44
C ALA A 330 -7.22 -5.14 14.83
N HIS A 331 -6.41 -4.22 15.35
CA HIS A 331 -5.07 -4.53 15.87
C HIS A 331 -5.11 -5.24 17.21
N THR A 332 -5.96 -4.79 18.14
CA THR A 332 -6.07 -5.35 19.51
C THR A 332 -6.83 -6.67 19.55
N GLY A 333 -7.54 -7.05 18.48
CA GLY A 333 -8.36 -8.25 18.44
C GLY A 333 -9.68 -8.13 19.20
N GLU A 334 -10.02 -6.92 19.65
CA GLU A 334 -11.34 -6.57 20.15
C GLU A 334 -12.27 -6.49 18.93
N GLN A 335 -13.11 -7.50 18.70
CA GLN A 335 -14.13 -7.39 17.66
C GLN A 335 -15.10 -6.25 18.01
N ALA A 336 -15.34 -5.37 17.03
CA ALA A 336 -16.35 -4.32 17.07
C ALA A 336 -17.78 -4.87 17.24
#